data_AF-A0A2T0B8I6-F1
#
_entry.id   AF-A0A2T0B8I6-F1
#
_cell.length_a   1.000
_cell.length_b   1.000
_cell.length_c   1.000
_cell.angle_alpha   90.00
_cell.angle_beta   90.00
_cell.angle_gamma   90.00
#
_symmetry.space_group_name_H-M   'P 1'
#
loop_
_entity.id
_entity.type
_entity.pdbx_description
1 polymer ?
#
loop_
_entity_poly.entity_id
_entity_poly.type
_entity_poly.pdbx_seq_one_letter_code
_entity_poly.pdbx_strand_id
1 'polypeptide(L)'
;MANCRYCNSEIEEKQSFCGKCGNFATSESNVFMRVLKRIGTGIKNPSAFIRNSKGSDIVTTGIMFGIIILISIVDMLILKKSSVGSFTNSKSYIMILFQIMTMAVFIGVLFIGIKIQKVSKVNLLSVTNLLVHASIFVALFSFIGLLLVFISPILGGMAVCIGSLIYYILIYQGLRESYGLDEKSSFITLIGTHIVVVFILYLVVSLLG
;
A
#
# COMPACT_ATOMS: atom_id res chain seq x y z
N MET A 1 3.94 14.52 -30.11
CA MET A 1 3.16 14.51 -28.85
C MET A 1 2.04 13.49 -28.95
N ALA A 2 1.91 12.58 -27.98
CA ALA A 2 0.84 11.59 -27.94
C ALA A 2 -0.17 11.94 -26.84
N ASN A 3 -1.47 11.86 -27.11
CA ASN A 3 -2.50 12.10 -26.08
C ASN A 3 -2.85 10.81 -25.34
N CYS A 4 -3.09 10.93 -24.03
CA CYS A 4 -3.54 9.81 -23.22
C CYS A 4 -4.95 9.38 -23.65
N ARG A 5 -5.09 8.15 -24.15
CA ARG A 5 -6.40 7.59 -24.56
C ARG A 5 -7.46 7.58 -23.44
N TYR A 6 -7.04 7.65 -22.18
CA TYR A 6 -7.94 7.58 -21.02
C TYR A 6 -8.35 8.94 -20.44
N CYS A 7 -7.52 9.98 -20.58
CA CYS A 7 -7.82 11.30 -19.99
C CYS A 7 -7.53 12.48 -20.92
N ASN A 8 -7.18 12.21 -22.18
CA ASN A 8 -6.79 13.17 -23.22
C ASN A 8 -5.71 14.17 -22.82
N SER A 9 -4.97 13.95 -21.73
CA SER A 9 -3.81 14.78 -21.41
C SER A 9 -2.67 14.49 -22.37
N GLU A 10 -1.87 15.50 -22.66
CA GLU A 10 -0.61 15.31 -23.37
C GLU A 10 0.30 14.35 -22.59
N ILE A 11 0.95 13.45 -23.33
CA ILE A 11 1.99 12.56 -22.85
C ILE A 11 3.26 12.92 -23.61
N GLU A 12 4.34 13.18 -22.87
CA GLU A 12 5.67 13.36 -23.44
C GLU A 12 6.07 12.13 -24.25
N GLU A 13 6.67 12.33 -25.43
CA GLU A 13 6.97 11.27 -26.41
C GLU A 13 7.86 10.13 -25.88
N LYS A 14 8.57 10.35 -24.77
CA LYS A 14 9.39 9.35 -24.08
C LYS A 14 8.69 8.63 -22.93
N GLN A 15 7.49 9.06 -22.55
CA GLN A 15 6.75 8.49 -21.42
C GLN A 15 5.76 7.43 -21.90
N SER A 16 5.94 6.20 -21.42
CA SER A 16 5.01 5.08 -21.67
C SER A 16 3.75 5.13 -20.79
N PHE A 17 3.64 6.13 -19.90
CA PHE A 17 2.54 6.31 -18.96
C PHE A 17 2.12 7.78 -18.90
N CYS A 18 0.85 8.01 -18.60
CA CYS A 18 0.29 9.34 -18.39
C CYS A 18 0.47 9.79 -16.93
N GLY A 19 1.22 10.88 -16.69
CA GLY A 19 1.40 11.43 -15.34
C GLY A 19 0.10 11.98 -14.69
N LYS A 20 -0.92 12.30 -15.50
CA LYS A 20 -2.19 12.85 -15.01
C LYS A 20 -3.11 11.75 -14.46
N CYS A 21 -3.41 10.72 -15.26
CA CYS A 21 -4.32 9.63 -14.88
C CYS A 21 -3.62 8.31 -14.50
N GLY A 22 -2.29 8.23 -14.65
CA GLY A 22 -1.49 7.06 -14.32
C GLY A 22 -1.63 5.86 -15.27
N ASN A 23 -2.37 5.99 -16.38
CA ASN A 23 -2.55 4.89 -17.34
C ASN A 23 -1.42 4.79 -18.36
N PHE A 24 -1.13 3.57 -18.80
CA PHE A 24 -0.14 3.30 -19.84
C PHE A 24 -0.67 3.65 -21.22
N ALA A 25 0.20 4.25 -22.04
CA ALA A 25 -0.11 4.62 -23.43
C ALA A 25 -0.22 3.38 -24.35
N THR A 26 0.43 2.27 -23.98
CA THR A 26 0.43 1.03 -24.75
C THR A 26 -0.46 -0.05 -24.14
N SER A 27 -1.17 -0.79 -25.01
CA SER A 27 -1.98 -1.94 -24.63
C SER A 27 -1.10 -3.18 -24.47
N GLU A 28 -0.41 -3.31 -23.34
CA GLU A 28 0.19 -4.61 -22.98
C GLU A 28 -0.92 -5.66 -22.86
N SER A 29 -0.81 -6.75 -23.60
CA SER A 29 -1.77 -7.86 -23.56
C SER A 29 -1.69 -8.65 -22.26
N ASN A 30 -0.49 -8.78 -21.67
CA ASN A 30 -0.29 -9.48 -20.41
C ASN A 30 -0.63 -8.57 -19.21
N VAL A 31 -1.70 -8.92 -18.50
CA VAL A 31 -2.20 -8.17 -17.33
C VAL A 31 -1.18 -8.15 -16.19
N PHE A 32 -0.45 -9.24 -15.98
CA PHE A 32 0.58 -9.30 -14.93
C PHE A 32 1.72 -8.31 -15.20
N MET A 33 2.20 -8.23 -16.44
CA MET A 33 3.25 -7.26 -16.77
C MET A 33 2.77 -5.82 -16.66
N ARG A 34 1.51 -5.57 -17.03
CA ARG A 34 0.89 -4.26 -16.84
C ARG A 34 0.86 -3.84 -15.37
N VAL A 35 0.55 -4.78 -14.46
CA VAL A 35 0.58 -4.55 -13.00
C VAL A 35 2.00 -4.25 -12.52
N LEU A 36 3.00 -5.02 -12.94
CA LEU A 36 4.39 -4.77 -12.54
C LEU A 36 4.91 -3.42 -13.04
N LYS A 37 4.59 -3.03 -14.28
CA LYS A 37 4.91 -1.70 -14.80
C LYS A 37 4.19 -0.60 -14.03
N ARG A 38 2.92 -0.81 -13.66
CA ARG A 38 2.17 0.11 -12.78
C ARG A 38 2.86 0.29 -11.43
N ILE A 39 3.29 -0.79 -10.78
CA ILE A 39 4.03 -0.70 -9.51
C ILE A 39 5.36 0.06 -9.72
N GLY A 40 6.12 -0.29 -10.76
CA GLY A 40 7.40 0.37 -11.06
C GLY A 40 7.27 1.87 -11.38
N THR A 41 6.18 2.28 -12.02
CA THR A 41 5.86 3.71 -12.22
C THR A 41 5.34 4.35 -10.94
N GLY A 42 4.58 3.64 -10.10
CA GLY A 42 4.16 4.11 -8.79
C GLY A 42 5.32 4.44 -7.87
N ILE A 43 6.43 3.68 -7.94
CA ILE A 43 7.66 4.03 -7.20
C ILE A 43 8.22 5.38 -7.67
N LYS A 44 8.13 5.69 -8.96
CA LYS A 44 8.63 6.97 -9.53
C LYS A 44 7.66 8.14 -9.33
N ASN A 45 6.35 7.88 -9.35
CA ASN A 45 5.31 8.87 -9.19
C ASN A 45 4.13 8.29 -8.37
N PRO A 46 4.24 8.32 -7.04
CA PRO A 46 3.24 7.73 -6.14
C PRO A 46 1.86 8.38 -6.27
N SER A 47 1.79 9.70 -6.48
CA SER A 47 0.53 10.42 -6.59
C SER A 47 -0.25 10.04 -7.86
N ALA A 48 0.43 9.93 -9.01
CA ALA A 48 -0.21 9.48 -10.26
C ALA A 48 -0.72 8.04 -10.16
N PHE A 49 0.00 7.18 -9.44
CA PHE A 49 -0.38 5.80 -9.19
C PHE A 49 -1.64 5.69 -8.33
N ILE A 50 -1.75 6.52 -7.30
CA ILE A 50 -2.96 6.59 -6.46
C ILE A 50 -4.16 7.15 -7.24
N ARG A 51 -3.98 8.17 -8.08
CA ARG A 51 -5.06 8.68 -8.94
C ARG A 51 -5.63 7.61 -9.87
N ASN A 52 -4.79 6.69 -10.35
CA ASN A 52 -5.23 5.59 -11.21
C ASN A 52 -6.05 4.52 -10.46
N SER A 53 -5.96 4.44 -9.13
CA SER A 53 -6.64 3.41 -8.34
C SER A 53 -8.17 3.42 -8.55
N LYS A 54 -8.77 4.61 -8.73
CA LYS A 54 -10.21 4.77 -8.94
C LYS A 54 -10.75 4.00 -10.15
N GLY A 55 -9.96 3.91 -11.22
CA GLY A 55 -10.31 3.25 -12.48
C GLY A 55 -9.74 1.83 -12.63
N SER A 56 -9.12 1.29 -11.59
CA SER A 56 -8.57 -0.07 -11.64
C SER A 56 -9.69 -1.11 -11.68
N ASP A 57 -9.56 -2.08 -12.58
CA ASP A 57 -10.46 -3.22 -12.68
C ASP A 57 -10.15 -4.25 -11.58
N ILE A 58 -11.14 -5.10 -11.30
CA ILE A 58 -11.05 -6.10 -10.22
C ILE A 58 -9.90 -7.08 -10.42
N VAL A 59 -9.53 -7.38 -11.67
CA VAL A 59 -8.43 -8.28 -12.01
C VAL A 59 -7.09 -7.66 -11.64
N THR A 60 -6.84 -6.41 -12.03
CA THR A 60 -5.63 -5.67 -11.64
C THR A 60 -5.50 -5.58 -10.13
N THR A 61 -6.59 -5.23 -9.43
CA THR A 61 -6.60 -5.12 -7.97
C THR A 61 -6.35 -6.49 -7.31
N GLY A 62 -6.94 -7.56 -7.84
CA GLY A 62 -6.70 -8.93 -7.38
C GLY A 62 -5.25 -9.37 -7.54
N ILE A 63 -4.61 -9.06 -8.67
CA ILE A 63 -3.19 -9.36 -8.90
C ILE A 63 -2.30 -8.57 -7.92
N MET A 64 -2.57 -7.27 -7.74
CA MET A 64 -1.83 -6.45 -6.77
C MET A 64 -1.97 -6.98 -5.35
N PHE A 65 -3.17 -7.41 -4.97
CA PHE A 65 -3.42 -8.03 -3.69
C PHE A 65 -2.65 -9.37 -3.55
N GLY A 66 -2.62 -10.19 -4.60
CA GLY A 66 -1.80 -11.40 -4.65
C GLY A 66 -0.30 -11.13 -4.48
N ILE A 67 0.22 -10.04 -5.06
CA ILE A 67 1.62 -9.61 -4.86
C ILE A 67 1.87 -9.24 -3.39
N ILE A 68 0.96 -8.51 -2.75
CA ILE A 68 1.06 -8.14 -1.32
C ILE A 68 1.11 -9.40 -0.44
N ILE A 69 0.22 -10.37 -0.70
CA ILE A 69 0.22 -11.65 0.01
C ILE A 69 1.53 -12.40 -0.22
N LEU A 70 2.01 -12.47 -1.46
CA LEU A 70 3.26 -13.15 -1.79
C LEU A 70 4.45 -12.55 -1.04
N ILE A 71 4.56 -11.22 -1.00
CA ILE A 71 5.60 -10.52 -0.21
C ILE A 71 5.49 -10.91 1.27
N SER A 72 4.27 -10.90 1.83
CA SER A 72 4.03 -11.25 3.23
C SER A 72 4.40 -12.70 3.55
N ILE A 73 4.13 -13.64 2.65
CA ILE A 73 4.53 -15.05 2.78
C ILE A 73 6.04 -15.18 2.72
N VAL A 74 6.70 -14.50 1.77
CA VAL A 74 8.17 -14.52 1.67
C VAL A 74 8.79 -13.96 2.94
N ASP A 75 8.27 -12.88 3.49
CA ASP A 75 8.69 -12.34 4.78
C ASP A 75 8.57 -13.40 5.88
N MET A 76 7.41 -14.09 5.98
CA MET A 76 7.21 -15.19 6.95
C MET A 76 8.23 -16.32 6.78
N LEU A 77 8.55 -16.71 5.55
CA LEU A 77 9.49 -17.79 5.28
C LEU A 77 10.93 -17.39 5.65
N ILE A 78 11.33 -16.15 5.33
CA ILE A 78 12.63 -15.61 5.73
C ILE A 78 12.73 -15.58 7.26
N LEU A 79 11.65 -15.15 7.92
CA LEU A 79 11.57 -15.13 9.38
C LEU A 79 11.70 -16.51 9.99
N LYS A 80 10.89 -17.47 9.51
CA LYS A 80 10.92 -18.84 9.99
C LYS A 80 12.32 -19.44 9.87
N LYS A 81 13.01 -19.22 8.74
CA LYS A 81 14.38 -19.68 8.51
C LYS A 81 15.40 -19.02 9.47
N SER A 82 15.22 -17.73 9.77
CA SER A 82 16.08 -17.02 10.73
C SER A 82 15.81 -17.42 12.20
N SER A 83 14.59 -17.86 12.51
CA SER A 83 14.15 -18.26 13.87
C SER A 83 14.55 -19.68 14.29
N VAL A 84 15.20 -20.46 13.41
CA VAL A 84 15.72 -21.81 13.75
C VAL A 84 16.82 -21.75 14.84
N GLY A 85 17.27 -20.56 15.25
CA GLY A 85 18.03 -20.32 16.47
C GLY A 85 17.33 -19.38 17.44
N SER A 86 16.47 -19.92 18.32
CA SER A 86 15.86 -19.29 19.51
C SER A 86 15.04 -18.00 19.32
N PHE A 87 13.78 -18.02 19.75
CA PHE A 87 12.89 -16.85 19.86
C PHE A 87 13.31 -15.81 20.92
N THR A 88 14.51 -15.92 21.49
CA THR A 88 14.99 -15.06 22.59
C THR A 88 15.73 -13.80 22.14
N ASN A 89 15.94 -13.59 20.83
CA ASN A 89 16.61 -12.41 20.31
C ASN A 89 15.61 -11.30 19.93
N SER A 90 15.89 -10.06 20.37
CA SER A 90 15.13 -8.83 20.08
C SER A 90 14.77 -8.62 18.61
N LYS A 91 15.54 -9.21 17.68
CA LYS A 91 15.29 -9.21 16.23
C LYS A 91 14.00 -9.94 15.85
N SER A 92 13.73 -11.11 16.43
CA SER A 92 12.53 -11.91 16.14
C SER A 92 11.25 -11.22 16.62
N TYR A 93 11.32 -10.52 17.75
CA TYR A 93 10.19 -9.74 18.29
C TYR A 93 9.86 -8.53 17.42
N ILE A 94 10.87 -7.76 17.01
CA ILE A 94 10.71 -6.61 16.09
C ILE A 94 10.07 -7.05 14.76
N MET A 95 10.48 -8.21 14.26
CA MET A 95 9.97 -8.75 12.99
C MET A 95 8.53 -9.28 13.07
N ILE A 96 8.12 -9.88 14.18
CA ILE A 96 6.72 -10.29 14.41
C ILE A 96 5.84 -9.06 14.59
N LEU A 97 6.31 -8.06 15.35
CA LEU A 97 5.65 -6.76 15.46
C LEU A 97 5.43 -6.13 14.08
N PHE A 98 6.41 -6.28 13.18
CA PHE A 98 6.32 -5.80 11.80
C PHE A 98 5.21 -6.44 10.99
N GLN A 99 5.06 -7.77 11.05
CA GLN A 99 3.99 -8.45 10.33
C GLN A 99 2.60 -8.13 10.89
N ILE A 100 2.51 -8.01 12.21
CA ILE A 100 1.28 -7.58 12.88
C ILE A 100 0.93 -6.15 12.46
N MET A 101 1.91 -5.23 12.34
CA MET A 101 1.67 -3.87 11.84
C MET A 101 1.09 -3.90 10.42
N THR A 102 1.66 -4.68 9.51
CA THR A 102 1.19 -4.76 8.11
C THR A 102 -0.23 -5.33 8.02
N MET A 103 -0.55 -6.36 8.80
CA MET A 103 -1.91 -6.92 8.88
C MET A 103 -2.91 -5.99 9.58
N ALA A 104 -2.51 -5.31 10.65
CA ALA A 104 -3.34 -4.35 11.36
C ALA A 104 -3.67 -3.13 10.48
N VAL A 105 -2.69 -2.63 9.73
CA VAL A 105 -2.89 -1.61 8.69
C VAL A 105 -3.92 -2.12 7.69
N PHE A 106 -3.78 -3.34 7.18
CA PHE A 106 -4.74 -3.91 6.22
C PHE A 106 -6.18 -4.02 6.76
N ILE A 107 -6.35 -4.47 8.02
CA ILE A 107 -7.67 -4.63 8.65
C ILE A 107 -8.30 -3.26 8.97
N GLY A 108 -7.56 -2.33 9.56
CA GLY A 108 -8.05 -0.99 9.86
C GLY A 108 -8.51 -0.24 8.60
N VAL A 109 -7.84 -0.55 7.50
CA VAL A 109 -8.10 -0.02 6.18
C VAL A 109 -9.38 -0.56 5.54
N LEU A 110 -9.67 -1.85 5.71
CA LEU A 110 -10.98 -2.43 5.33
C LEU A 110 -12.13 -1.80 6.12
N PHE A 111 -11.96 -1.62 7.43
CA PHE A 111 -12.96 -0.96 8.28
C PHE A 111 -13.26 0.47 7.83
N ILE A 112 -12.23 1.18 7.39
CA ILE A 112 -12.36 2.55 6.90
C ILE A 112 -12.94 2.61 5.50
N GLY A 113 -12.60 1.64 4.65
CA GLY A 113 -13.26 1.49 3.36
C GLY A 113 -14.79 1.40 3.50
N ILE A 114 -15.24 0.61 4.47
CA ILE A 114 -16.67 0.46 4.81
C ILE A 114 -17.25 1.78 5.36
N LYS A 115 -16.51 2.51 6.20
CA LYS A 115 -16.97 3.78 6.75
C LYS A 115 -17.07 4.89 5.68
N ILE A 116 -16.06 4.99 4.80
CA ILE A 116 -16.06 5.94 3.67
C ILE A 116 -17.21 5.63 2.71
N GLN A 117 -17.47 4.34 2.42
CA GLN A 117 -18.63 3.95 1.61
C GLN A 117 -19.94 4.49 2.20
N LYS A 118 -20.12 4.36 3.52
CA LYS A 118 -21.33 4.84 4.22
C LYS A 118 -21.48 6.36 4.22
N VAL A 119 -20.38 7.11 4.35
CA VAL A 119 -20.42 8.57 4.47
C VAL A 119 -20.47 9.25 3.10
N SER A 120 -19.73 8.73 2.12
CA SER A 120 -19.42 9.46 0.89
C SER A 120 -20.13 8.90 -0.35
N LYS A 121 -20.94 7.83 -0.20
CA LYS A 121 -21.58 7.08 -1.31
C LYS A 121 -20.59 6.62 -2.40
N VAL A 122 -19.32 6.52 -2.06
CA VAL A 122 -18.27 6.06 -2.97
C VAL A 122 -18.40 4.55 -3.15
N ASN A 123 -18.21 4.07 -4.38
CA ASN A 123 -18.19 2.63 -4.68
C ASN A 123 -17.11 1.91 -3.85
N LEU A 124 -17.51 0.85 -3.14
CA LEU A 124 -16.63 0.03 -2.32
C LEU A 124 -15.42 -0.47 -3.11
N LEU A 125 -15.61 -0.88 -4.36
CA LEU A 125 -14.52 -1.35 -5.22
C LEU A 125 -13.45 -0.27 -5.42
N SER A 126 -13.86 0.98 -5.65
CA SER A 126 -12.92 2.09 -5.82
C SER A 126 -12.12 2.31 -4.52
N VAL A 127 -12.80 2.33 -3.37
CA VAL A 127 -12.11 2.47 -2.09
C VAL A 127 -11.13 1.32 -1.87
N THR A 128 -11.55 0.07 -2.08
CA THR A 128 -10.66 -1.11 -2.02
C THR A 128 -9.47 -0.97 -2.95
N ASN A 129 -9.65 -0.47 -4.19
CA ASN A 129 -8.55 -0.24 -5.11
C ASN A 129 -7.55 0.77 -4.55
N LEU A 130 -8.02 1.91 -4.02
CA LEU A 130 -7.15 2.92 -3.41
C LEU A 130 -6.29 2.30 -2.31
N LEU A 131 -6.95 1.54 -1.44
CA LEU A 131 -6.32 0.90 -0.30
C LEU A 131 -5.26 -0.12 -0.73
N VAL A 132 -5.60 -1.02 -1.66
CA VAL A 132 -4.66 -2.01 -2.22
C VAL A 132 -3.48 -1.33 -2.91
N HIS A 133 -3.71 -0.24 -3.66
CA HIS A 133 -2.64 0.52 -4.29
C HIS A 133 -1.71 1.13 -3.23
N ALA A 134 -2.23 1.78 -2.21
CA ALA A 134 -1.39 2.34 -1.16
C ALA A 134 -0.63 1.24 -0.38
N SER A 135 -1.28 0.10 -0.09
CA SER A 135 -0.70 -1.01 0.67
C SER A 135 0.50 -1.67 -0.03
N ILE A 136 0.64 -1.56 -1.36
CA ILE A 136 1.82 -2.07 -2.06
C ILE A 136 3.11 -1.45 -1.52
N PHE A 137 3.08 -0.15 -1.17
CA PHE A 137 4.25 0.56 -0.65
C PHE A 137 4.61 0.05 0.74
N VAL A 138 3.61 -0.16 1.61
CA VAL A 138 3.85 -0.74 2.94
C VAL A 138 4.50 -2.11 2.81
N ALA A 139 3.99 -2.98 1.93
CA ALA A 139 4.55 -4.31 1.70
C ALA A 139 6.00 -4.23 1.19
N LEU A 140 6.28 -3.38 0.20
CA LEU A 140 7.64 -3.20 -0.33
C LEU A 140 8.62 -2.66 0.71
N PHE A 141 8.23 -1.63 1.46
CA PHE A 141 9.07 -1.06 2.52
C PHE A 141 9.22 -1.99 3.72
N SER A 142 8.23 -2.85 4.00
CA SER A 142 8.32 -3.91 5.01
C SER A 142 9.35 -4.96 4.59
N PHE A 143 9.31 -5.42 3.33
CA PHE A 143 10.30 -6.34 2.79
C PHE A 143 11.71 -5.74 2.80
N ILE A 144 11.86 -4.47 2.36
CA ILE A 144 13.15 -3.75 2.45
C ILE A 144 13.59 -3.64 3.92
N GLY A 145 12.67 -3.28 4.82
CA GLY A 145 12.93 -3.20 6.25
C GLY A 145 13.44 -4.53 6.81
N LEU A 146 12.80 -5.64 6.43
CA LEU A 146 13.20 -7.00 6.79
C LEU A 146 14.63 -7.29 6.35
N LEU A 147 14.98 -6.99 5.10
CA LEU A 147 16.33 -7.16 4.58
C LEU A 147 17.34 -6.30 5.36
N LEU A 148 16.97 -5.06 5.69
CA LEU A 148 17.81 -4.14 6.46
C LEU A 148 17.98 -4.57 7.92
N VAL A 149 17.03 -5.27 8.54
CA VAL A 149 17.16 -5.81 9.91
C VAL A 149 18.37 -6.74 10.02
N PHE A 150 18.72 -7.48 8.95
CA PHE A 150 19.91 -8.33 8.94
C PHE A 150 21.21 -7.54 9.01
N ILE A 151 21.20 -6.27 8.58
CA ILE A 151 22.32 -5.33 8.69
C ILE A 151 22.25 -4.58 10.03
N SER A 152 21.12 -3.93 10.30
CA SER A 152 20.87 -3.16 11.52
C SER A 152 19.37 -3.11 11.83
N PRO A 153 18.95 -3.48 13.05
CA PRO A 153 17.56 -3.38 13.49
C PRO A 153 16.98 -1.96 13.38
N ILE A 154 17.82 -0.93 13.60
CA ILE A 154 17.41 0.48 13.51
C ILE A 154 17.09 0.86 12.07
N LEU A 155 17.90 0.41 11.10
CA LEU A 155 17.66 0.65 9.67
C LEU A 155 16.37 -0.01 9.20
N GLY A 156 16.12 -1.25 9.64
CA GLY A 156 14.86 -1.95 9.39
C GLY A 156 13.65 -1.22 10.00
N GLY A 157 13.79 -0.76 11.25
CA GLY A 157 12.85 0.12 11.94
C GLY A 157 12.43 1.34 11.11
N MET A 158 13.43 2.11 10.68
CA MET A 158 13.21 3.34 9.92
C MET A 158 12.55 3.11 8.56
N ALA A 159 12.93 2.06 7.83
CA ALA A 159 12.35 1.77 6.52
C ALA A 159 10.84 1.56 6.59
N VAL A 160 10.34 0.88 7.62
CA VAL A 160 8.90 0.65 7.76
C VAL A 160 8.17 1.86 8.31
N CYS A 161 8.77 2.65 9.19
CA CYS A 161 8.22 3.95 9.57
C CYS A 161 8.03 4.86 8.34
N ILE A 162 9.03 4.90 7.45
CA ILE A 162 8.95 5.63 6.18
C ILE A 162 7.85 5.05 5.29
N GLY A 163 7.79 3.72 5.13
CA GLY A 163 6.73 3.06 4.35
C GLY A 163 5.33 3.37 4.87
N SER A 164 5.15 3.39 6.19
CA SER A 164 3.89 3.73 6.85
C SER A 164 3.53 5.20 6.65
N LEU A 165 4.50 6.12 6.73
CA LEU A 165 4.28 7.53 6.46
C LEU A 165 3.85 7.76 5.00
N ILE A 166 4.56 7.14 4.04
CA ILE A 166 4.20 7.19 2.61
C ILE A 166 2.78 6.68 2.41
N TYR A 167 2.43 5.55 3.03
CA TYR A 167 1.09 5.01 2.97
C TYR A 167 0.02 6.01 3.41
N TYR A 168 0.19 6.64 4.57
CA TYR A 168 -0.76 7.63 5.07
C TYR A 168 -0.89 8.85 4.15
N ILE A 169 0.23 9.36 3.62
CA ILE A 169 0.23 10.47 2.66
C ILE A 169 -0.53 10.08 1.39
N LEU A 170 -0.32 8.87 0.88
CA LEU A 170 -0.96 8.38 -0.33
C LEU A 170 -2.46 8.16 -0.17
N ILE A 171 -2.90 7.62 0.97
CA ILE A 171 -4.32 7.51 1.29
C ILE A 171 -4.95 8.90 1.36
N TYR A 172 -4.33 9.83 2.09
CA TYR A 172 -4.83 11.19 2.21
C TYR A 172 -4.96 11.88 0.83
N GLN A 173 -3.92 11.80 0.00
CA GLN A 173 -3.96 12.32 -1.37
C GLN A 173 -5.02 11.63 -2.22
N GLY A 174 -5.16 10.31 -2.11
CA GLY A 174 -6.18 9.56 -2.85
C GLY A 174 -7.59 9.94 -2.46
N LEU A 175 -7.88 10.07 -1.17
CA LEU A 175 -9.19 10.53 -0.66
C LEU A 175 -9.54 11.93 -1.19
N ARG A 176 -8.59 12.86 -1.15
CA ARG A 176 -8.80 14.22 -1.62
C ARG A 176 -8.93 14.30 -3.15
N GLU A 177 -7.95 13.77 -3.88
CA GLU A 177 -7.84 13.94 -5.34
C GLU A 177 -8.77 13.01 -6.12
N SER A 178 -8.92 11.75 -5.66
CA SER A 178 -9.70 10.75 -6.40
C SER A 178 -11.16 10.71 -5.98
N TYR A 179 -11.44 11.00 -4.70
CA TYR A 179 -12.79 10.91 -4.11
C TYR A 179 -13.41 12.26 -3.77
N GLY A 180 -12.67 13.37 -3.92
CA GLY A 180 -13.22 14.72 -3.73
C GLY A 180 -13.60 15.01 -2.28
N LEU A 181 -13.04 14.26 -1.32
CA LEU A 181 -13.25 14.53 0.10
C LEU A 181 -12.59 15.86 0.48
N ASP A 182 -13.26 16.62 1.34
CA ASP A 182 -12.69 17.83 1.93
C ASP A 182 -11.51 17.47 2.84
N GLU A 183 -10.68 18.48 3.12
CA GLU A 183 -9.44 18.33 3.87
C GLU A 183 -9.68 17.74 5.27
N LYS A 184 -10.74 18.23 5.94
CA LYS A 184 -11.11 17.82 7.29
C LYS A 184 -11.58 16.37 7.31
N SER A 185 -12.47 15.96 6.39
CA SER A 185 -12.92 14.56 6.33
C SER A 185 -11.79 13.59 5.97
N SER A 186 -10.89 13.99 5.07
CA SER A 186 -9.72 13.19 4.70
C SER A 186 -8.77 13.00 5.89
N PHE A 187 -8.54 14.05 6.67
CA PHE A 187 -7.69 14.02 7.86
C PHE A 187 -8.31 13.20 9.00
N ILE A 188 -9.61 13.36 9.27
CA ILE A 188 -10.33 12.56 10.28
C ILE A 188 -10.28 11.07 9.91
N THR A 189 -10.42 10.75 8.63
CA THR A 189 -10.33 9.38 8.13
C THR A 189 -8.93 8.80 8.37
N LEU A 190 -7.88 9.61 8.12
CA LEU A 190 -6.50 9.22 8.37
C LEU A 190 -6.22 8.94 9.85
N ILE A 191 -6.62 9.85 10.74
CA ILE A 191 -6.47 9.69 12.19
C ILE A 191 -7.24 8.47 12.68
N GLY A 192 -8.49 8.31 12.22
CA GLY A 192 -9.29 7.13 12.52
C GLY A 192 -8.59 5.84 12.10
N THR A 193 -7.86 5.85 10.98
CA THR A 193 -7.06 4.71 10.52
C THR A 193 -5.94 4.41 11.49
N HIS A 194 -5.20 5.45 11.85
CA HIS A 194 -4.07 5.30 12.76
C HIS A 194 -4.49 4.76 14.13
N ILE A 195 -5.60 5.26 14.69
CA ILE A 195 -6.13 4.81 15.97
C ILE A 195 -6.52 3.34 15.92
N VAL A 196 -7.23 2.91 14.87
CA VAL A 196 -7.64 1.49 14.71
C VAL A 196 -6.41 0.58 14.59
N VAL A 197 -5.40 1.00 13.83
CA VAL A 197 -4.15 0.24 13.68
C VAL A 197 -3.41 0.11 15.02
N VAL A 198 -3.25 1.21 15.76
CA VAL A 198 -2.61 1.21 17.08
C VAL A 198 -3.39 0.35 18.07
N PHE A 199 -4.73 0.40 18.04
CA PHE A 199 -5.59 -0.42 18.89
C PHE A 199 -5.47 -1.92 18.58
N ILE A 200 -5.46 -2.30 17.30
CA ILE A 200 -5.25 -3.70 16.88
C ILE A 200 -3.84 -4.16 17.30
N LEU A 201 -2.81 -3.33 17.12
CA LEU A 201 -1.46 -3.63 17.56
C LEU A 201 -1.39 -3.87 19.07
N TYR A 202 -2.00 -2.99 19.85
CA TYR A 202 -2.08 -3.13 21.30
C TYR A 202 -2.77 -4.44 21.69
N LEU A 203 -3.92 -4.77 21.08
CA LEU A 203 -4.63 -6.02 21.34
C LEU A 203 -3.77 -7.25 21.00
N VAL A 204 -3.13 -7.27 19.83
CA VAL A 204 -2.33 -8.43 19.42
C VAL A 204 -1.11 -8.59 20.32
N VAL A 205 -0.41 -7.51 20.68
CA VAL A 205 0.72 -7.57 21.62
C VAL A 205 0.25 -8.04 23.00
N SER A 206 -0.90 -7.56 23.47
CA SER A 206 -1.47 -7.96 24.76
C SER A 206 -1.98 -9.41 24.80
N LEU A 207 -2.27 -10.02 23.65
CA LEU A 207 -2.66 -11.42 23.54
C LEU A 207 -1.45 -12.37 23.40
N LEU A 208 -0.28 -11.83 23.06
CA LEU A 208 0.96 -12.59 22.85
C LEU A 208 1.93 -12.56 24.06
N GLY A 209 1.66 -11.68 25.04
CA GLY A 209 2.39 -11.60 26.32
C GLY A 209 1.50 -12.02 27.48
#